data_AF-A0A923DBJ6-F1
#
_entry.id   AF-A0A923DBJ6-F1
#
_cell.length_a   1.000
_cell.length_b   1.000
_cell.length_c   1.000
_cell.angle_alpha   90.00
_cell.angle_beta   90.00
_cell.angle_gamma   90.00
#
_symmetry.space_group_name_H-M   'P 1'
#
loop_
_entity.id
_entity.type
_entity.pdbx_description
1 polymer ?
#
loop_
_entity_poly.entity_id
_entity_poly.type
_entity_poly.pdbx_seq_one_letter_code
_entity_poly.pdbx_strand_id
1 'polypeptide(L)'
;MAHFIEIAFNVAMKSFEEAEVNGNRWRMGDFLTSKWLQKKNINFDEIVEFSKNMPDSKIVVIGEGPSEGFYIYSQKQKTCYKFEQKLAEV
;
A
#
# COMPACT_ATOMS: atom_id res chain seq x y z
N MET A 1 -5.77 3.65 -14.44
CA MET A 1 -6.43 2.59 -13.67
C MET A 1 -5.37 1.92 -12.81
N ALA A 2 -5.20 2.42 -11.58
CA ALA A 2 -4.43 1.75 -10.54
C ALA A 2 -4.83 0.28 -10.45
N HIS A 3 -3.84 -0.61 -10.53
CA HIS A 3 -4.07 -2.03 -10.35
C HIS A 3 -3.88 -2.37 -8.88
N PHE A 4 -4.98 -2.39 -8.14
CA PHE A 4 -5.01 -2.94 -6.80
C PHE A 4 -5.30 -4.43 -6.90
N ILE A 5 -4.37 -5.26 -6.42
CA ILE A 5 -4.60 -6.70 -6.27
C ILE A 5 -5.03 -6.98 -4.83
N GLU A 6 -6.05 -7.83 -4.67
CA GLU A 6 -6.43 -8.28 -3.33
C GLU A 6 -5.39 -9.26 -2.80
N ILE A 7 -5.01 -9.09 -1.54
CA ILE A 7 -4.13 -10.00 -0.82
C ILE A 7 -4.81 -10.47 0.45
N ALA A 8 -4.47 -11.69 0.89
CA ALA A 8 -5.04 -12.26 2.10
C ALA A 8 -4.75 -11.36 3.32
N PHE A 9 -5.80 -10.83 3.93
CA PHE A 9 -5.70 -9.87 5.03
C PHE A 9 -4.78 -10.33 6.16
N ASN A 10 -4.91 -11.58 6.59
CA ASN A 10 -4.08 -12.13 7.68
C ASN A 10 -2.60 -12.22 7.31
N VAL A 11 -2.28 -12.43 6.03
CA VAL A 11 -0.89 -12.42 5.54
C VAL A 11 -0.35 -11.00 5.55
N ALA A 12 -1.14 -10.04 5.05
CA ALA A 12 -0.79 -8.63 5.04
C ALA A 12 -0.52 -8.09 6.45
N MET A 13 -1.37 -8.42 7.43
CA MET A 13 -1.18 -7.98 8.82
C MET A 13 0.16 -8.46 9.40
N LYS A 14 0.52 -9.73 9.19
CA LYS A 14 1.83 -10.26 9.62
C LYS A 14 2.98 -9.51 8.96
N SER A 15 2.89 -9.27 7.65
CA SER A 15 3.90 -8.49 6.93
C SER A 15 4.02 -7.05 7.44
N PHE A 16 2.92 -6.43 7.87
CA PHE A 16 2.92 -5.08 8.42
C PHE A 16 3.56 -5.04 9.81
N GLU A 17 3.26 -6.02 10.66
CA GLU A 17 3.89 -6.16 11.97
C GLU A 17 5.40 -6.40 11.84
N GLU A 18 5.81 -7.31 10.95
CA GLU A 18 7.23 -7.56 10.65
C GLU A 18 7.93 -6.31 10.11
N ALA A 19 7.28 -5.56 9.23
CA ALA A 19 7.85 -4.31 8.70
C ALA A 19 7.97 -3.22 9.77
N GLU A 20 7.04 -3.13 10.72
CA GLU A 20 7.14 -2.22 11.86
C GLU A 20 8.34 -2.58 12.74
N VAL A 21 8.47 -3.85 13.12
CA VAL A 21 9.56 -4.34 13.99
C VAL A 21 10.93 -4.11 13.35
N ASN A 22 11.04 -4.30 12.03
CA ASN A 22 12.28 -4.11 11.29
C ASN A 22 12.56 -2.65 10.90
N GLY A 23 11.65 -1.71 11.18
CA GLY A 23 11.78 -0.30 10.78
C GLY A 23 11.56 -0.04 9.28
N ASN A 24 11.00 -1.00 8.56
CA ASN A 24 10.75 -0.93 7.11
C ASN A 24 9.37 -0.32 6.77
N ARG A 25 8.49 -0.17 7.77
CA ARG A 25 7.23 0.54 7.60
C ARG A 25 7.48 2.04 7.57
N TRP A 26 7.21 2.65 6.43
CA TRP A 26 7.44 4.06 6.20
C TRP A 26 6.22 4.90 6.57
N ARG A 27 6.48 6.13 7.00
CA ARG A 27 5.43 7.09 7.37
C ARG A 27 5.05 7.94 6.17
N MET A 28 3.75 8.20 6.04
CA MET A 28 3.24 9.14 5.04
C MET A 28 3.71 10.57 5.38
N GLY A 29 4.06 11.34 4.35
CA GLY A 29 4.55 12.71 4.51
C GLY A 29 6.07 12.84 4.65
N ASP A 30 6.78 11.76 4.97
CA ASP A 30 8.25 11.77 4.95
C ASP A 30 8.77 11.96 3.52
N PHE A 31 9.91 12.64 3.39
CA PHE A 31 10.50 12.96 2.09
C PHE A 31 10.85 11.70 1.28
N LEU A 32 11.42 10.69 1.94
CA LEU A 32 11.77 9.41 1.29
C LEU A 32 10.53 8.67 0.79
N THR A 33 9.48 8.61 1.61
CA THR A 33 8.18 8.04 1.21
C THR A 33 7.62 8.77 0.01
N SER A 34 7.59 10.10 0.05
CA SER A 34 7.07 10.93 -1.04
C SER A 34 7.83 10.70 -2.35
N LYS A 35 9.17 10.63 -2.29
CA LYS A 35 10.01 10.33 -3.44
C LYS A 35 9.74 8.93 -4.00
N TRP A 36 9.54 7.94 -3.15
CA TRP A 36 9.22 6.57 -3.57
C TRP A 36 7.83 6.48 -4.21
N LEU A 37 6.81 7.13 -3.62
CA LEU A 37 5.46 7.18 -4.18
C LEU A 37 5.45 7.79 -5.59
N GLN A 38 6.20 8.89 -5.79
CA GLN A 38 6.39 9.50 -7.10
C GLN A 38 7.08 8.53 -8.08
N LYS A 39 8.14 7.84 -7.65
CA LYS A 39 8.86 6.85 -8.49
C LYS A 39 7.96 5.70 -8.93
N LYS A 40 7.06 5.24 -8.06
CA LYS A 40 6.09 4.16 -8.36
C LYS A 40 4.87 4.64 -9.16
N ASN A 41 4.83 5.93 -9.52
CA ASN A 41 3.74 6.57 -10.25
C ASN A 41 2.37 6.31 -9.61
N ILE A 42 2.32 6.36 -8.27
CA ILE A 42 1.10 6.15 -7.51
C ILE A 42 0.26 7.43 -7.59
N ASN A 43 -0.92 7.34 -8.22
CA ASN A 43 -1.85 8.46 -8.31
C ASN A 43 -2.75 8.51 -7.05
N PHE A 44 -2.65 9.60 -6.29
CA PHE A 44 -3.45 9.82 -5.10
C PHE A 44 -4.96 9.92 -5.37
N ASP A 45 -5.37 10.44 -6.52
CA ASP A 45 -6.79 10.53 -6.87
C ASP A 45 -7.41 9.13 -7.01
N GLU A 46 -6.67 8.20 -7.60
CA GLU A 46 -7.10 6.79 -7.73
C GLU A 46 -7.17 6.11 -6.35
N ILE A 47 -6.24 6.43 -5.43
CA ILE A 47 -6.29 5.94 -4.04
C ILE A 47 -7.53 6.46 -3.32
N VAL A 48 -7.81 7.76 -3.45
CA VAL A 48 -8.95 8.42 -2.81
C VAL A 48 -10.27 7.89 -3.37
N GLU A 49 -10.34 7.64 -4.67
CA GLU A 49 -11.51 7.04 -5.28
C GLU A 49 -11.73 5.60 -4.80
N PHE A 50 -10.66 4.79 -4.78
CA PHE A 50 -10.72 3.40 -4.30
C PHE A 50 -11.13 3.31 -2.82
N SER A 51 -10.59 4.20 -1.97
CA SER A 51 -10.87 4.21 -0.53
C SER A 51 -12.32 4.56 -0.19
N LYS A 52 -13.06 5.24 -1.06
CA LYS A 52 -14.50 5.53 -0.83
C LYS A 52 -15.34 4.26 -0.66
N ASN A 53 -14.90 3.13 -1.22
CA ASN A 53 -15.57 1.83 -1.05
C ASN A 53 -15.27 1.18 0.32
N MET A 54 -14.29 1.71 1.06
CA MET A 54 -13.84 1.21 2.36
C MET A 54 -13.80 2.38 3.36
N PRO A 55 -14.91 2.70 4.04
CA PRO A 55 -14.99 3.87 4.91
C PRO A 55 -14.02 3.86 6.11
N ASP A 56 -13.42 2.71 6.43
CA ASP A 56 -12.38 2.56 7.45
C ASP A 56 -11.00 2.23 6.86
N SER A 57 -10.77 2.55 5.58
CA SER A 57 -9.51 2.25 4.91
C SER A 57 -8.33 2.92 5.59
N LYS A 58 -7.23 2.18 5.70
CA LYS A 58 -5.93 2.67 6.16
C LYS A 58 -4.87 2.35 5.13
N ILE A 59 -3.85 3.21 5.06
CA ILE A 59 -2.72 3.08 4.14
C ILE A 59 -1.50 2.60 4.92
N VAL A 60 -0.76 1.66 4.33
CA VAL A 60 0.54 1.20 4.80
C VAL A 60 1.52 1.27 3.64
N VAL A 61 2.71 1.82 3.89
CA VAL A 61 3.82 1.81 2.94
C VAL A 61 4.96 1.02 3.57
N ILE A 62 5.43 0.00 2.85
CA ILE A 62 6.65 -0.73 3.18
C ILE A 62 7.66 -0.37 2.10
N GLY A 63 8.72 0.33 2.47
CA GLY A 63 9.66 0.85 1.49
C GLY A 63 10.73 -0.15 1.05
N GLU A 64 10.99 -1.18 1.85
CA GLU A 64 12.08 -2.14 1.62
C GLU A 64 11.71 -3.56 2.06
N GLY A 65 12.33 -4.55 1.42
CA GLY A 65 12.19 -5.97 1.76
C GLY A 65 11.15 -6.73 0.91
N PRO A 66 10.87 -8.00 1.26
CA PRO A 66 10.00 -8.89 0.47
C PRO A 66 8.56 -8.39 0.35
N SER A 67 8.14 -7.63 1.35
CA SER A 67 6.81 -7.04 1.45
C SER A 67 6.80 -5.57 1.01
N GLU A 68 7.79 -5.11 0.24
CA GLU A 68 7.79 -3.76 -0.33
C GLU A 68 6.50 -3.50 -1.10
N GLY A 69 5.86 -2.37 -0.82
CA GLY A 69 4.66 -1.98 -1.53
C GLY A 69 3.85 -0.88 -0.86
N PHE A 70 2.82 -0.47 -1.60
CA PHE A 70 1.77 0.42 -1.12
C PHE A 70 0.51 -0.39 -0.92
N TYR A 71 -0.05 -0.31 0.28
CA TYR A 71 -1.17 -1.15 0.71
C TYR A 71 -2.33 -0.29 1.21
N ILE A 72 -3.53 -0.72 0.89
CA ILE A 72 -4.78 -0.19 1.46
C ILE A 72 -5.49 -1.35 2.13
N TYR A 73 -5.92 -1.20 3.38
CA TYR A 73 -6.62 -2.25 4.10
C TYR A 73 -7.80 -1.70 4.89
N SER A 74 -8.82 -2.54 5.09
CA SER A 74 -9.95 -2.28 5.99
C SER A 74 -9.94 -3.33 7.09
N GLN A 75 -9.89 -2.89 8.35
CA GLN A 75 -9.91 -3.79 9.49
C GLN A 75 -11.32 -4.33 9.76
N LYS A 76 -12.36 -3.52 9.51
CA LYS A 76 -13.75 -3.95 9.68
C LYS A 76 -14.17 -4.97 8.63
N GLN A 77 -13.76 -4.76 7.38
CA GLN A 77 -14.10 -5.66 6.27
C GLN A 77 -13.13 -6.83 6.13
N LYS A 78 -11.99 -6.80 6.83
CA LYS A 78 -10.91 -7.80 6.73
C LYS A 78 -10.41 -7.98 5.30
N THR A 79 -10.24 -6.88 4.58
CA THR A 79 -9.74 -6.83 3.20
C THR A 79 -8.44 -6.06 3.13
N CYS A 80 -7.55 -6.46 2.22
CA CYS A 80 -6.31 -5.77 1.97
C CYS A 80 -5.98 -5.82 0.49
N TYR A 81 -5.49 -4.70 -0.03
CA TYR A 81 -5.14 -4.52 -1.41
C TYR A 81 -3.72 -3.96 -1.52
N LYS A 82 -2.94 -4.51 -2.43
CA LYS A 82 -1.61 -4.02 -2.78
C LYS A 82 -1.68 -3.32 -4.12
N PHE A 83 -1.08 -2.14 -4.21
CA PHE A 83 -0.89 -1.48 -5.50
C PHE A 83 0.21 -2.19 -6.29
N GLU A 84 -0.11 -2.56 -7.52
CA GLU A 84 0.84 -3.01 -8.53
C GLU A 84 0.90 -2.03 -9.69
N GLN A 85 2.12 -1.66 -10.07
CA GLN A 85 2.34 -0.86 -11.26
C GLN A 85 2.25 -1.81 -12.46
N LYS A 86 1.38 -1.49 -13.43
CA LYS A 86 1.53 -2.10 -14.76
C LYS A 86 2.89 -1.68 -15.31
N LEU A 87 3.75 -2.65 -15.58
CA LEU A 87 4.80 -2.46 -16.57
C LEU A 87 4.08 -2.00 -17.83
N ALA A 88 4.37 -0.77 -18.28
CA ALA A 88 4.02 -0.40 -19.63
C ALA A 88 4.75 -1.39 -20.54
N GLU A 89 4.00 -2.27 -21.21
CA GLU A 89 4.53 -3.00 -22.36
C GLU A 89 5.01 -1.94 -23.35
N VAL A 90 6.31 -1.96 -23.65
CA VAL A 90 6.96 -1.14 -24.68
C VAL A 90 6.67 -1.74 -26.03
#